data_AF-K8ZWV5-F1
#
_entry.id   AF-K8ZWV5-F1
#
_cell.length_a   1.000
_cell.length_b   1.000
_cell.length_c   1.000
_cell.angle_alpha   90.00
_cell.angle_beta   90.00
_cell.angle_gamma   90.00
#
_symmetry.space_group_name_H-M   'P 1'
#
loop_
_entity.id
_entity.type
_entity.pdbx_description
1 polymer ?
#
loop_
_entity_poly.entity_id
_entity_poly.type
_entity_poly.pdbx_seq_one_letter_code
_entity_poly.pdbx_strand_id
1 'polypeptide(L)'
;MKRIVLKIEEAVIWLLTYLGAILIFFSIAALFGEKVKKFFEKRTKVKAFSDNDFNYISNTYGEYNDSYIYVNNILDLLNSYIPSNILILFFLGIIYLFYLLTVEYIKNVKPNRNSYLIYFSNALASIASGICSLMFFITSTLIISIVFIIYIGMWSSDILLFVLYFTIIYMIFTLFIFFVDKSLSEAVNESVR
;
A
#
# COMPACT_ATOMS: atom_id res chain seq x y z
N MET A 1 -15.12 36.68 10.64
CA MET A 1 -15.76 35.71 11.56
C MET A 1 -16.28 34.47 10.83
N LYS A 2 -17.19 34.57 9.84
CA LYS A 2 -17.72 33.41 9.08
C LYS A 2 -16.66 32.45 8.48
N ARG A 3 -15.58 32.99 7.89
CA ARG A 3 -14.47 32.17 7.34
C ARG A 3 -13.71 31.37 8.40
N ILE A 4 -13.62 31.89 9.63
CA ILE A 4 -12.94 31.20 10.74
C ILE A 4 -13.81 30.05 11.23
N VAL A 5 -15.12 30.28 11.36
CA VAL A 5 -16.09 29.24 11.75
C VAL A 5 -16.07 28.07 10.76
N LEU A 6 -16.13 28.35 9.46
CA LEU A 6 -16.06 27.30 8.42
C LEU A 6 -14.76 26.48 8.48
N LYS A 7 -13.62 27.12 8.75
CA LYS A 7 -12.34 26.41 8.89
C LYS A 7 -12.28 25.55 10.15
N ILE A 8 -12.89 25.99 11.25
CA ILE A 8 -12.97 25.20 12.48
C ILE A 8 -13.88 23.98 12.26
N GLU A 9 -15.02 24.16 11.60
CA GLU A 9 -15.93 23.06 11.24
C GLU A 9 -15.22 22.02 10.36
N GLU A 10 -14.49 22.47 9.33
CA GLU A 10 -13.68 21.59 8.49
C GLU A 10 -12.64 20.82 9.32
N ALA A 11 -11.88 21.52 10.18
CA ALA A 11 -10.87 20.90 11.02
C ALA A 11 -11.45 19.86 12.00
N VAL A 12 -12.62 20.12 12.58
CA VAL A 12 -13.31 19.18 13.47
C VAL A 12 -13.75 17.94 12.71
N ILE A 13 -14.33 18.09 11.51
CA ILE A 13 -14.74 16.96 10.67
C ILE A 13 -13.53 16.11 10.28
N TRP A 14 -12.42 16.74 9.91
CA TRP A 14 -11.17 16.04 9.62
C TRP A 14 -10.69 15.26 10.84
N LEU A 15 -10.56 15.90 12.00
CA LEU A 15 -10.12 15.23 13.23
C LEU A 15 -10.99 14.02 13.57
N LEU A 16 -12.32 14.15 13.53
CA LEU A 16 -13.26 13.07 13.80
C LEU A 16 -13.13 11.93 12.79
N THR A 17 -12.93 12.24 11.51
CA THR A 17 -12.74 11.25 10.45
C THR A 17 -11.46 10.44 10.68
N TYR A 18 -10.36 11.11 11.03
CA TYR A 18 -9.08 10.44 11.33
C TYR A 18 -9.17 9.58 12.59
N LEU A 19 -9.81 10.06 13.65
CA LEU A 19 -10.05 9.27 14.87
C LEU A 19 -10.90 8.03 14.57
N GLY A 20 -11.97 8.18 13.79
CA GLY A 20 -12.80 7.07 13.33
C GLY A 20 -12.01 6.04 12.52
N ALA A 21 -11.17 6.51 11.58
CA ALA A 21 -10.33 5.63 10.78
C ALA A 21 -9.31 4.86 11.65
N ILE A 22 -8.71 5.51 12.65
CA ILE A 22 -7.82 4.85 13.62
C ILE A 22 -8.55 3.77 14.42
N LEU A 23 -9.78 4.04 14.88
CA LEU A 23 -10.58 3.05 15.60
C LEU A 23 -10.95 1.86 14.71
N ILE A 24 -11.28 2.10 13.44
CA ILE A 24 -11.51 1.04 12.44
C ILE A 24 -10.24 0.20 12.27
N PHE A 25 -9.07 0.85 12.13
CA PHE A 25 -7.80 0.15 12.01
C PHE A 25 -7.51 -0.73 13.23
N PHE A 26 -7.67 -0.21 14.45
CA PHE A 26 -7.49 -1.00 15.66
C PHE A 26 -8.48 -2.17 15.76
N SER A 27 -9.72 -1.97 15.32
CA SER A 27 -10.72 -3.03 15.28
C SER A 27 -10.33 -4.14 14.29
N ILE A 28 -9.85 -3.78 13.10
CA ILE A 28 -9.32 -4.72 12.11
C ILE A 28 -8.10 -5.46 12.68
N ALA A 29 -7.15 -4.74 13.27
CA ALA A 29 -5.95 -5.32 13.86
C ALA A 29 -6.30 -6.29 15.00
N ALA A 30 -7.24 -5.93 15.88
CA ALA A 30 -7.69 -6.79 16.97
C ALA A 30 -8.40 -8.06 16.47
N LEU A 31 -9.27 -7.96 15.45
CA LEU A 31 -10.08 -9.08 14.96
C LEU A 31 -9.33 -9.99 13.98
N PHE A 32 -8.43 -9.42 13.17
CA PHE A 32 -7.77 -10.12 12.07
C PHE A 32 -6.26 -10.23 12.25
N GLY A 33 -5.63 -9.45 13.14
CA GLY A 33 -4.18 -9.45 13.29
C GLY A 33 -3.60 -10.82 13.62
N GLU A 34 -4.20 -11.56 14.55
CA GLU A 34 -3.75 -12.91 14.89
C GLU A 34 -3.98 -13.92 13.74
N LYS A 35 -5.09 -13.77 12.99
CA LYS A 35 -5.39 -14.62 11.82
C LYS A 35 -4.41 -14.38 10.68
N VAL A 36 -4.09 -13.12 10.43
CA VAL A 36 -3.10 -12.68 9.44
C VAL A 36 -1.71 -13.20 9.84
N LYS A 37 -1.31 -13.00 11.10
CA LYS A 37 -0.06 -13.54 11.66
C LYS A 37 0.03 -15.06 11.48
N LYS A 38 -0.99 -15.81 11.89
CA LYS A 38 -1.03 -17.28 11.75
C LYS A 38 -1.05 -17.74 10.28
N PHE A 39 -1.71 -17.02 9.39
CA PHE A 39 -1.71 -17.31 7.95
C PHE A 39 -0.32 -17.19 7.37
N PHE A 40 0.40 -16.13 7.73
CA PHE A 40 1.79 -15.92 7.32
C PHE A 40 2.75 -16.91 8.00
N GLU A 41 2.69 -17.12 9.31
CA GLU A 41 3.56 -18.11 9.97
C GLU A 41 3.41 -19.52 9.38
N LYS A 42 2.21 -19.87 8.91
CA LYS A 42 1.93 -21.18 8.31
C LYS A 42 2.28 -21.28 6.82
N ARG A 43 2.36 -20.17 6.07
CA ARG A 43 2.54 -20.16 4.60
C ARG A 43 3.75 -19.38 4.08
N THR A 44 4.28 -18.41 4.83
CA THR A 44 5.54 -17.69 4.55
C THR A 44 6.73 -18.40 5.20
N LYS A 45 6.93 -19.68 4.89
CA LYS A 45 8.27 -20.07 4.48
C LYS A 45 8.35 -19.80 2.97
N VAL A 46 8.27 -18.52 2.59
CA VAL A 46 8.57 -18.11 1.22
C VAL A 46 10.00 -18.56 0.99
N LYS A 47 10.21 -19.30 -0.10
CA LYS A 47 11.42 -20.06 -0.44
C LYS A 47 12.65 -19.50 0.28
N ALA A 48 13.14 -20.25 1.27
CA ALA A 48 14.54 -20.12 1.65
C ALA A 48 15.37 -20.27 0.37
N PHE A 49 16.50 -19.55 0.29
CA PHE A 49 17.52 -19.66 -0.76
C PHE A 49 17.38 -20.96 -1.56
N SER A 50 17.07 -20.87 -2.86
CA SER A 50 17.09 -22.10 -3.65
C SER A 50 18.53 -22.63 -3.65
N ASP A 51 18.70 -23.94 -3.65
CA ASP A 51 20.04 -24.54 -3.68
C ASP A 51 20.84 -24.03 -4.89
N ASN A 52 20.15 -23.71 -6.00
CA ASN A 52 20.74 -23.11 -7.19
C ASN A 52 21.28 -21.69 -6.96
N ASP A 53 20.54 -20.86 -6.24
CA ASP A 53 20.96 -19.49 -5.91
C ASP A 53 22.14 -19.51 -4.93
N PHE A 54 22.10 -20.42 -3.96
CA PHE A 54 23.20 -20.60 -3.02
C PHE A 54 24.47 -21.09 -3.72
N ASN A 55 24.35 -22.09 -4.60
CA ASN A 55 25.46 -22.62 -5.37
C ASN A 55 26.04 -21.56 -6.34
N TYR A 56 25.21 -20.72 -6.96
CA TYR A 56 25.69 -19.64 -7.81
C TYR A 56 26.55 -18.65 -7.03
N ILE A 57 26.08 -18.18 -5.87
CA ILE A 57 26.82 -17.20 -5.06
C ILE A 57 28.11 -17.83 -4.54
N SER A 58 28.07 -19.04 -3.97
CA SER A 58 29.26 -19.72 -3.46
C SER A 58 30.31 -19.92 -4.56
N ASN A 59 29.89 -20.36 -5.76
CA ASN A 59 30.81 -20.58 -6.87
C ASN A 59 31.37 -19.30 -7.52
N THR A 60 30.59 -18.20 -7.52
CA THR A 60 30.98 -16.95 -8.20
C THR A 60 31.76 -16.01 -7.28
N TYR A 61 31.42 -16.02 -5.99
CA TYR A 61 31.83 -15.00 -5.02
C TYR A 61 32.55 -15.60 -3.80
N GLY A 62 32.54 -16.92 -3.63
CA GLY A 62 33.09 -17.64 -2.47
C GLY A 62 32.08 -17.80 -1.32
N GLU A 63 32.32 -18.77 -0.43
CA GLU A 63 31.42 -19.08 0.70
C GLU A 63 31.26 -17.92 1.71
N TYR A 64 32.26 -17.05 1.83
CA TYR A 64 32.28 -15.91 2.75
C TYR A 64 32.29 -14.59 1.97
N ASN A 65 31.15 -14.22 1.38
CA ASN A 65 31.01 -12.98 0.61
C ASN A 65 29.81 -12.13 1.05
N ASP A 66 29.98 -10.80 1.03
CA ASP A 66 28.95 -9.80 1.29
C ASP A 66 27.72 -9.91 0.34
N SER A 67 27.87 -10.53 -0.84
CA SER A 67 26.77 -10.86 -1.75
C SER A 67 25.63 -11.61 -1.06
N TYR A 68 25.92 -12.47 -0.09
CA TYR A 68 24.91 -13.16 0.70
C TYR A 68 24.11 -12.20 1.59
N ILE A 69 24.75 -11.16 2.14
CA ILE A 69 24.09 -10.15 2.97
C ILE A 69 23.10 -9.36 2.10
N TYR A 70 23.48 -8.98 0.88
CA TYR A 70 22.58 -8.27 -0.02
C TYR A 70 21.35 -9.08 -0.43
N VAL A 71 21.53 -10.37 -0.77
CA VAL A 71 20.41 -11.24 -1.14
C VAL A 71 19.52 -11.54 0.07
N ASN A 72 20.10 -11.77 1.26
CA ASN A 72 19.32 -11.91 2.49
C ASN A 72 18.54 -10.64 2.81
N ASN A 73 19.13 -9.44 2.66
CA ASN A 73 18.40 -8.20 2.87
C ASN A 73 17.20 -8.06 1.91
N ILE A 74 17.32 -8.52 0.66
CA ILE A 74 16.21 -8.51 -0.30
C ILE A 74 15.14 -9.51 0.12
N LEU A 75 15.52 -10.72 0.53
CA LEU A 75 14.58 -11.74 1.00
C LEU A 75 13.90 -11.32 2.29
N ASP A 76 14.63 -10.76 3.25
CA ASP A 76 14.11 -10.20 4.50
C ASP A 76 13.17 -9.04 4.22
N LEU A 77 13.51 -8.19 3.25
CA LEU A 77 12.61 -7.14 2.79
C LEU A 77 11.33 -7.76 2.25
N LEU A 78 11.37 -8.71 1.32
CA LEU A 78 10.16 -9.35 0.77
C LEU A 78 9.33 -10.07 1.85
N ASN A 79 10.01 -10.78 2.76
CA ASN A 79 9.41 -11.59 3.81
C ASN A 79 8.80 -10.74 4.94
N SER A 80 9.39 -9.59 5.26
CA SER A 80 8.85 -8.66 6.25
C SER A 80 7.83 -7.69 5.65
N TYR A 81 8.04 -7.20 4.42
CA TYR A 81 7.18 -6.17 3.82
C TYR A 81 5.82 -6.68 3.39
N ILE A 82 5.76 -7.82 2.69
CA ILE A 82 4.51 -8.29 2.09
C ILE A 82 3.47 -8.59 3.18
N PRO A 83 3.78 -9.33 4.25
CA PRO A 83 2.82 -9.58 5.34
C PRO A 83 2.39 -8.32 6.10
N SER A 84 3.35 -7.44 6.40
CA SER A 84 3.12 -6.24 7.21
C SER A 84 2.22 -5.23 6.50
N ASN A 85 2.34 -5.13 5.18
CA ASN A 85 1.54 -4.20 4.40
C ASN A 85 0.16 -4.74 4.03
N ILE A 86 -0.09 -6.06 4.08
CA ILE A 86 -1.40 -6.61 3.70
C ILE A 86 -2.53 -6.15 4.64
N LEU A 87 -2.26 -6.07 5.95
CA LEU A 87 -3.25 -5.55 6.90
C LEU A 87 -3.53 -4.05 6.64
N ILE A 88 -2.48 -3.28 6.35
CA ILE A 88 -2.57 -1.85 6.04
C ILE A 88 -3.32 -1.64 4.72
N LEU A 89 -3.00 -2.42 3.68
CA LEU A 89 -3.69 -2.39 2.39
C LEU A 89 -5.15 -2.77 2.52
N PHE A 90 -5.48 -3.77 3.36
CA PHE A 90 -6.87 -4.14 3.63
C PHE A 90 -7.63 -3.01 4.33
N PHE A 91 -7.04 -2.41 5.37
CA PHE A 91 -7.62 -1.25 6.05
C PHE A 91 -7.83 -0.07 5.08
N LEU A 92 -6.79 0.31 4.34
CA LEU A 92 -6.87 1.39 3.37
C LEU A 92 -7.88 1.08 2.26
N GLY A 93 -8.01 -0.18 1.85
CA GLY A 93 -9.02 -0.64 0.90
C GLY A 93 -10.46 -0.43 1.41
N ILE A 94 -10.71 -0.65 2.71
CA ILE A 94 -12.00 -0.34 3.33
C ILE A 94 -12.26 1.17 3.29
N ILE A 95 -11.28 1.99 3.69
CA ILE A 95 -11.42 3.46 3.63
C ILE A 95 -11.65 3.93 2.18
N TYR A 96 -10.96 3.32 1.23
CA TYR A 96 -11.11 3.60 -0.19
C TYR A 96 -12.53 3.26 -0.70
N LEU A 97 -13.11 2.15 -0.24
CA LEU A 97 -14.51 1.79 -0.53
C LEU A 97 -15.50 2.79 0.07
N PHE A 98 -15.27 3.24 1.31
CA PHE A 98 -16.07 4.31 1.91
C PHE A 98 -15.97 5.62 1.14
N TYR A 99 -14.77 5.97 0.68
CA TYR A 99 -14.58 7.14 -0.18
C TYR A 99 -15.37 7.01 -1.48
N LEU A 100 -15.26 5.88 -2.18
CA LEU A 100 -16.03 5.58 -3.40
C LEU A 100 -17.54 5.77 -3.22
N LEU A 101 -18.11 5.17 -2.17
CA LEU A 101 -19.54 5.28 -1.86
C LEU A 101 -19.95 6.74 -1.56
N THR A 102 -19.08 7.48 -0.87
CA THR A 102 -19.31 8.89 -0.56
C THR A 102 -19.30 9.76 -1.82
N VAL A 103 -18.34 9.56 -2.72
CA VAL A 103 -18.28 10.28 -4.01
C VAL A 103 -19.54 10.00 -4.84
N GLU A 104 -19.98 8.75 -4.92
CA GLU A 104 -21.19 8.40 -5.67
C GLU A 104 -22.44 9.05 -5.07
N TYR A 105 -22.52 9.14 -3.74
CA TYR A 105 -23.59 9.88 -3.07
C TYR A 105 -23.54 11.39 -3.38
N ILE A 106 -22.35 12.00 -3.36
CA ILE A 106 -22.15 13.43 -3.71
C ILE A 106 -22.65 13.72 -5.12
N LYS A 107 -22.33 12.87 -6.10
CA LYS A 107 -22.78 13.05 -7.49
C LYS A 107 -24.30 13.14 -7.60
N ASN A 108 -25.02 12.33 -6.83
CA ASN A 108 -26.47 12.26 -6.85
C ASN A 108 -27.13 13.44 -6.12
N VAL A 109 -26.58 13.85 -4.97
CA VAL A 109 -27.18 14.89 -4.12
C VAL A 109 -26.75 16.30 -4.51
N LYS A 110 -25.56 16.47 -5.10
CA LYS A 110 -24.95 17.77 -5.46
C LYS A 110 -24.96 18.77 -4.30
N PRO A 111 -24.33 18.44 -3.16
CA PRO A 111 -24.35 19.29 -1.98
C PRO A 111 -23.52 20.57 -2.19
N ASN A 112 -23.83 21.62 -1.42
CA ASN A 112 -23.04 22.85 -1.41
C ASN A 112 -21.56 22.59 -1.09
N ARG A 113 -20.67 23.38 -1.68
CA ARG A 113 -19.20 23.30 -1.51
C ARG A 113 -18.73 23.32 -0.05
N ASN A 114 -19.43 24.07 0.81
CA ASN A 114 -19.10 24.21 2.22
C ASN A 114 -19.93 23.28 3.13
N SER A 115 -20.44 22.16 2.59
CA SER A 115 -21.19 21.18 3.37
C SER A 115 -20.28 20.21 4.10
N TYR A 116 -20.75 19.69 5.24
CA TYR A 116 -20.06 18.66 6.01
C TYR A 116 -19.71 17.43 5.17
N LEU A 117 -20.52 17.14 4.15
CA LEU A 117 -20.38 15.98 3.30
C LEU A 117 -19.18 16.10 2.36
N ILE A 118 -18.91 17.31 1.83
CA ILE A 118 -17.70 17.60 1.05
C ILE A 118 -16.46 17.55 1.95
N TYR A 119 -16.50 18.12 3.15
CA TYR A 119 -15.37 18.06 4.08
C TYR A 119 -15.03 16.63 4.50
N PHE A 120 -16.05 15.81 4.77
CA PHE A 120 -15.89 14.39 5.07
C PHE A 120 -15.29 13.62 3.87
N SER A 121 -15.79 13.85 2.66
CA SER A 121 -15.26 13.25 1.44
C SER A 121 -13.79 13.63 1.20
N ASN A 122 -13.42 14.88 1.43
CA ASN A 122 -12.03 15.33 1.30
C ASN A 122 -11.12 14.68 2.35
N ALA A 123 -11.60 14.52 3.58
CA ALA A 123 -10.86 13.82 4.62
C ALA A 123 -10.67 12.33 4.27
N LEU A 124 -11.71 11.67 3.77
CA LEU A 124 -11.62 10.29 3.27
C LEU A 124 -10.65 10.18 2.09
N ALA A 125 -10.72 11.11 1.12
CA ALA A 125 -9.79 11.17 0.00
C ALA A 125 -8.34 11.27 0.48
N SER A 126 -8.06 12.11 1.49
CA SER A 126 -6.73 12.27 2.07
C SER A 126 -6.20 11.00 2.75
N ILE A 127 -7.06 10.19 3.36
CA ILE A 127 -6.66 8.92 3.97
C ILE A 127 -6.50 7.86 2.87
N ALA A 128 -7.46 7.81 1.95
CA ALA A 128 -7.48 6.91 0.79
C ALA A 128 -6.24 7.11 -0.10
N SER A 129 -5.76 8.34 -0.31
CA SER A 129 -4.54 8.61 -1.08
C SER A 129 -3.30 7.93 -0.48
N GLY A 130 -3.31 7.61 0.81
CA GLY A 130 -2.28 6.80 1.46
C GLY A 130 -2.12 5.41 0.82
N ILE A 131 -3.19 4.83 0.24
CA ILE A 131 -3.11 3.55 -0.49
C ILE A 131 -2.26 3.69 -1.74
N CYS A 132 -2.44 4.80 -2.46
CA CYS A 132 -1.70 5.10 -3.68
C CYS A 132 -0.21 5.28 -3.36
N SER A 133 0.11 6.09 -2.34
CA SER A 133 1.49 6.30 -1.89
C SER A 133 2.16 5.02 -1.40
N LEU A 134 1.46 4.19 -0.62
CA LEU A 134 1.99 2.91 -0.14
C LEU A 134 2.27 1.94 -1.29
N MET A 135 1.36 1.87 -2.26
CA MET A 135 1.51 1.02 -3.44
C MET A 135 2.68 1.45 -4.33
N PHE A 136 2.86 2.76 -4.52
CA PHE A 136 4.06 3.31 -5.17
C PHE A 136 5.33 2.94 -4.41
N PHE A 137 5.35 3.12 -3.08
CA PHE A 137 6.49 2.79 -2.25
C PHE A 137 6.89 1.30 -2.37
N ILE A 138 5.91 0.39 -2.27
CA ILE A 138 6.16 -1.05 -2.43
C ILE A 138 6.72 -1.35 -3.82
N THR A 139 6.12 -0.78 -4.87
CA THR A 139 6.56 -0.99 -6.25
C THR A 139 7.99 -0.47 -6.47
N SER A 140 8.32 0.73 -5.96
CA SER A 140 9.68 1.29 -6.03
C SER A 140 10.69 0.42 -5.31
N THR A 141 10.33 -0.13 -4.14
CA THR A 141 11.21 -1.00 -3.38
C THR A 141 11.50 -2.31 -4.12
N LEU A 142 10.49 -2.91 -4.76
CA LEU A 142 10.67 -4.11 -5.57
C LEU A 142 11.55 -3.86 -6.80
N ILE A 143 11.42 -2.70 -7.45
CA ILE A 143 12.30 -2.29 -8.55
C ILE A 143 13.75 -2.15 -8.08
N ILE A 144 13.99 -1.55 -6.91
CA ILE A 144 15.31 -1.44 -6.31
C ILE A 144 15.90 -2.85 -6.07
N SER A 145 15.11 -3.78 -5.53
CA SER A 145 15.52 -5.17 -5.36
C SER A 145 15.93 -5.84 -6.67
N ILE A 146 15.22 -5.59 -7.78
CA ILE A 146 15.61 -6.09 -9.11
C ILE A 146 16.97 -5.54 -9.53
N VAL A 147 17.18 -4.21 -9.38
CA VAL A 147 18.45 -3.57 -9.73
C VAL A 147 19.61 -4.19 -8.95
N PHE A 148 19.41 -4.46 -7.66
CA PHE A 148 20.42 -5.14 -6.85
C PHE A 148 20.70 -6.56 -7.33
N ILE A 149 19.68 -7.40 -7.57
CA ILE A 149 19.88 -8.79 -8.04
C ILE A 149 20.62 -8.84 -9.38
N ILE A 150 20.30 -7.90 -10.28
CA ILE A 150 20.98 -7.75 -11.57
C ILE A 150 22.44 -7.34 -11.39
N TYR A 151 22.72 -6.41 -10.46
CA TYR A 151 24.07 -5.91 -10.18
C TYR A 151 25.03 -7.02 -9.70
N ILE A 152 24.54 -7.97 -8.89
CA ILE A 152 25.29 -9.17 -8.46
C ILE A 152 25.29 -10.31 -9.51
N GLY A 153 24.83 -10.05 -10.74
CA GLY A 153 24.94 -11.00 -11.85
C GLY A 153 23.96 -12.17 -11.82
N MET A 154 22.97 -12.17 -10.92
CA MET A 154 22.03 -13.27 -10.72
C MET A 154 20.85 -13.26 -11.73
N TRP A 155 21.16 -13.18 -13.03
CA TRP A 155 20.20 -13.00 -14.14
C TRP A 155 19.19 -14.13 -14.35
N SER A 156 19.52 -15.35 -13.92
CA SER A 156 18.66 -16.54 -14.09
C SER A 156 18.27 -17.15 -12.74
N SER A 157 18.29 -16.35 -11.67
CA SER A 157 17.96 -16.82 -10.32
C SER A 157 16.46 -16.97 -10.11
N ASP A 158 16.09 -17.93 -9.27
CA ASP A 158 14.71 -18.12 -8.83
C ASP A 158 14.20 -16.87 -8.07
N ILE A 159 15.11 -16.21 -7.35
CA ILE A 159 14.85 -14.97 -6.61
C ILE A 159 14.51 -13.81 -7.57
N LEU A 160 15.25 -13.65 -8.68
CA LEU A 160 14.94 -12.61 -9.67
C LEU A 160 13.54 -12.79 -10.27
N LEU A 161 13.21 -14.02 -10.67
CA LEU A 161 11.89 -14.35 -11.22
C LEU A 161 10.77 -14.07 -10.21
N PHE A 162 11.00 -14.40 -8.94
CA PHE A 162 10.06 -14.13 -7.86
C PHE A 162 9.83 -12.63 -7.66
N VAL A 163 10.90 -11.83 -7.58
CA VAL A 163 10.79 -10.36 -7.42
C VAL A 163 10.13 -9.72 -8.64
N LEU A 164 10.47 -10.15 -9.86
CA LEU A 164 9.83 -9.69 -11.09
C LEU A 164 8.32 -9.95 -11.08
N TYR A 165 7.90 -11.16 -10.69
CA TYR A 165 6.48 -11.52 -10.61
C TYR A 165 5.71 -10.59 -9.66
N PHE A 166 6.23 -10.39 -8.45
CA PHE A 166 5.62 -9.47 -7.49
C PHE A 166 5.63 -8.02 -7.99
N THR A 167 6.71 -7.59 -8.65
CA THR A 167 6.80 -6.24 -9.22
C THR A 167 5.69 -5.98 -10.24
N ILE A 168 5.47 -6.92 -11.15
CA ILE A 168 4.40 -6.81 -12.17
C ILE A 168 3.03 -6.70 -11.49
N ILE A 169 2.76 -7.56 -10.50
CA ILE A 169 1.49 -7.53 -9.76
C ILE A 169 1.29 -6.17 -9.08
N TYR A 170 2.25 -5.72 -8.28
CA TYR A 170 2.16 -4.46 -7.55
C TYR A 170 2.08 -3.25 -8.50
N MET A 171 2.74 -3.30 -9.65
CA MET A 171 2.66 -2.26 -10.68
C MET A 171 1.25 -2.17 -11.29
N ILE A 172 0.64 -3.32 -11.64
CA ILE A 172 -0.75 -3.36 -12.13
C ILE A 172 -1.70 -2.75 -11.10
N PHE A 173 -1.59 -3.16 -9.83
CA PHE A 173 -2.43 -2.61 -8.76
C PHE A 173 -2.18 -1.13 -8.52
N THR A 174 -0.93 -0.68 -8.56
CA THR A 174 -0.57 0.75 -8.40
C THR A 174 -1.19 1.59 -9.50
N LEU A 175 -1.08 1.15 -10.76
CA LEU A 175 -1.71 1.83 -11.90
C LEU A 175 -3.23 1.85 -11.77
N PHE A 176 -3.84 0.72 -11.43
CA PHE A 176 -5.29 0.63 -11.21
C PHE A 176 -5.76 1.64 -10.15
N ILE A 177 -5.14 1.63 -8.97
CA ILE A 177 -5.46 2.55 -7.88
C ILE A 177 -5.26 4.00 -8.31
N PHE A 178 -4.16 4.31 -9.00
CA PHE A 178 -3.87 5.65 -9.49
C PHE A 178 -4.96 6.18 -10.44
N PHE A 179 -5.41 5.36 -11.40
CA PHE A 179 -6.47 5.76 -12.32
C PHE A 179 -7.81 5.95 -11.62
N VAL A 180 -8.17 5.05 -10.70
CA VAL A 180 -9.42 5.21 -9.94
C VAL A 180 -9.37 6.47 -9.07
N ASP A 181 -8.25 6.75 -8.41
CA ASP A 181 -8.10 7.92 -7.54
C ASP A 181 -8.19 9.24 -8.33
N LYS A 182 -7.59 9.26 -9.53
CA LYS A 182 -7.73 10.36 -10.48
C LYS A 182 -9.18 10.57 -10.89
N SER A 183 -9.88 9.50 -11.30
CA SER A 183 -11.28 9.58 -11.73
C SER A 183 -12.22 10.02 -10.62
N LEU A 184 -11.98 9.61 -9.37
CA LEU A 184 -12.78 10.03 -8.22
C LEU A 184 -12.56 11.50 -7.88
N SER A 185 -11.31 11.96 -7.93
CA SER A 185 -10.97 13.35 -7.69
C SER A 185 -11.60 14.28 -8.74
N GLU A 186 -11.61 13.88 -10.01
CA GLU A 186 -12.28 14.60 -11.09
C GLU A 186 -13.81 14.66 -10.86
N ALA A 187 -14.42 13.52 -10.50
CA ALA A 187 -15.85 13.43 -10.21
C ALA A 187 -16.32 14.35 -9.05
N VAL A 188 -15.54 14.45 -7.97
CA VAL A 188 -15.86 15.36 -6.86
C VAL A 188 -15.77 16.81 -7.32
N ASN A 189 -14.75 17.17 -8.12
CA ASN A 189 -14.60 18.53 -8.62
C ASN A 189 -15.72 18.95 -9.58
N GLU A 190 -16.22 18.04 -10.41
CA GLU A 190 -17.34 18.32 -11.33
C GLU A 190 -18.69 18.47 -10.61
N SER A 191 -18.91 17.69 -9.55
CA SER A 191 -20.17 17.68 -8.80
C SER A 191 -20.35 18.86 -7.82
N VAL A 192 -19.29 19.65 -7.61
CA VAL A 192 -19.24 20.81 -6.70
C VAL A 192 -19.26 22.16 -7.45
N ARG A 193 -19.44 22.14 -8.78
CA ARG A 193 -19.69 23.35 -9.59
C ARG A 193 -21.12 23.87 -9.42
#